data_AF-A0A0V0H653-F1
#
_entry.id   AF-A0A0V0H653-F1
#
_cell.length_a   1.000
_cell.length_b   1.000
_cell.length_c   1.000
_cell.angle_alpha   90.00
_cell.angle_beta   90.00
_cell.angle_gamma   90.00
#
_symmetry.space_group_name_H-M   'P 1'
#
loop_
_entity.id
_entity.type
_entity.pdbx_description
1 polymer ?
#
loop_
_entity_poly.entity_id
_entity_poly.type
_entity_poly.pdbx_seq_one_letter_code
_entity_poly.pdbx_strand_id
1 'polypeptide(L)'
;MIYFKGQFYLVTWSGALGIIDFQGPNSVPESNVIYLNDDKKLFRQHSTQFYLVDVHDALLLVTRFGRRRSNASRALETVKFELYELDVVKGNMKEINNLGDSTIFVGCNGGTSIDSTKFTGVIKPNHIYFTDDWFDQNYHLECGGGKDMGC
;
A
#
# COMPACT_ATOMS: atom_id res chain seq x y z
N MET A 1 4.31 7.51 0.34
CA MET A 1 5.23 7.84 1.45
C MET A 1 4.41 7.95 2.73
N ILE A 2 4.93 7.48 3.86
CA ILE A 2 4.27 7.52 5.17
C ILE A 2 5.26 7.99 6.23
N TYR A 3 4.77 8.65 7.28
CA TYR A 3 5.54 8.93 8.49
C TYR A 3 5.23 7.85 9.54
N PHE A 4 6.27 7.20 10.06
CA PHE A 4 6.14 6.11 11.00
C PHE A 4 7.30 6.16 12.00
N LYS A 5 7.00 6.13 13.30
CA LYS A 5 7.99 6.09 14.39
C LYS A 5 9.19 7.06 14.24
N GLY A 6 8.92 8.30 13.84
CA GLY A 6 9.97 9.33 13.73
C GLY A 6 10.54 9.54 12.33
N GLN A 7 10.30 8.62 11.39
CA GLN A 7 10.97 8.60 10.09
C GLN A 7 9.96 8.55 8.93
N PHE A 8 10.40 8.97 7.74
CA PHE A 8 9.61 8.86 6.52
C PHE A 8 10.02 7.62 5.72
N TYR A 9 9.01 6.89 5.25
CA TYR A 9 9.19 5.67 4.49
C TYR A 9 8.52 5.79 3.12
N LEU A 10 9.22 5.34 2.08
CA LEU A 10 8.69 5.22 0.72
C LEU A 10 9.09 3.87 0.13
N VAL A 11 8.20 3.27 -0.66
CA VAL A 11 8.45 2.02 -1.36
C VAL A 11 8.41 2.26 -2.86
N THR A 12 9.40 1.75 -3.59
CA THR A 12 9.42 1.81 -5.05
C THR A 12 8.77 0.57 -5.65
N TRP A 13 8.45 0.64 -6.95
CA TRP A 13 7.95 -0.51 -7.71
C TRP A 13 8.91 -1.70 -7.74
N SER A 14 10.21 -1.47 -7.52
CA SER A 14 11.25 -2.49 -7.51
C SER A 14 11.48 -3.10 -6.11
N GLY A 15 10.69 -2.74 -5.10
CA GLY A 15 10.86 -3.20 -3.73
C GLY A 15 11.97 -2.51 -2.94
N ALA A 16 12.46 -1.35 -3.39
CA ALA A 16 13.37 -0.54 -2.58
C ALA A 16 12.56 0.27 -1.56
N LEU A 17 12.86 0.06 -0.27
CA LEU A 17 12.32 0.83 0.84
C LEU A 17 13.31 1.95 1.18
N GLY A 18 12.95 3.18 0.79
CA GLY A 18 13.67 4.38 1.18
C GLY A 18 13.23 4.84 2.56
N ILE A 19 14.20 5.12 3.43
CA ILE A 19 14.01 5.61 4.79
C ILE A 19 14.69 6.97 4.87
N ILE A 20 13.97 7.97 5.35
CA ILE A 20 14.47 9.33 5.52
C ILE A 20 14.29 9.73 6.97
N ASP A 21 15.38 10.12 7.62
CA ASP A 21 15.43 10.53 9.01
C ASP A 21 15.77 12.02 9.13
N PHE A 22 15.00 12.72 9.96
CA PHE A 22 15.18 14.14 10.24
C PHE A 22 15.61 14.31 11.70
N GLN A 23 16.92 14.52 11.90
CA GLN A 23 17.52 14.73 13.23
C GLN A 23 17.27 16.14 13.82
N GLY A 24 16.38 16.93 13.20
CA GLY A 24 15.98 18.26 13.65
C GLY A 24 15.73 19.26 12.52
N PRO A 25 15.28 20.49 12.85
CA PRO A 25 14.87 21.50 11.85
C PRO A 25 15.98 21.96 10.89
N ASN A 26 17.25 21.84 11.32
CA ASN A 26 18.41 22.36 10.59
C ASN A 26 19.44 21.27 10.23
N SER A 27 19.12 20.00 10.46
CA SER A 27 20.00 18.89 10.07
C SER A 27 19.79 18.51 8.62
N VAL A 28 20.86 18.13 7.92
CA VAL A 28 20.73 17.43 6.64
C VAL A 28 20.03 16.10 6.90
N PRO A 29 18.93 15.79 6.19
CA PRO A 29 18.24 14.52 6.39
C PRO A 29 19.18 13.36 6.00
N GLU A 30 19.24 12.36 6.87
CA GLU A 30 19.92 11.10 6.55
C GLU A 30 18.98 10.22 5.76
N SER A 31 19.51 9.52 4.76
CA SER A 31 18.71 8.60 3.95
C SER A 31 19.38 7.25 3.85
N ASN A 32 18.57 6.20 3.93
CA ASN A 32 18.98 4.83 3.74
C ASN A 32 18.02 4.14 2.79
N VAL A 33 18.51 3.11 2.08
CA VAL A 33 17.71 2.29 1.18
C VAL A 33 17.93 0.84 1.55
N ILE A 34 16.82 0.14 1.79
CA ILE A 34 16.81 -1.29 2.06
C ILE A 34 16.03 -1.97 0.96
N TYR A 35 16.53 -3.07 0.43
CA TYR A 35 15.81 -3.88 -0.54
C TYR A 35 14.99 -4.92 0.20
N LEU A 36 13.67 -4.87 0.01
CA LEU A 36 12.76 -5.84 0.61
C LEU A 36 13.01 -7.21 0.02
N ASN A 37 13.29 -8.19 0.88
CA ASN A 37 13.48 -9.57 0.45
C ASN A 37 12.12 -10.17 0.05
N ASP A 38 12.02 -10.55 -1.22
CA ASP A 38 10.81 -11.04 -1.86
C ASP A 38 11.05 -12.39 -2.53
N ASP A 39 10.96 -13.43 -1.72
CA ASP A 39 11.04 -14.83 -2.18
C ASP A 39 9.89 -15.21 -3.13
N LYS A 40 8.83 -14.39 -3.18
CA LYS A 40 7.63 -14.62 -4.00
C LYS A 40 7.66 -13.90 -5.36
N LYS A 41 8.72 -13.14 -5.65
CA LYS A 41 8.85 -12.31 -6.88
C LYS A 41 7.70 -11.29 -7.07
N LEU A 42 7.04 -10.91 -5.99
CA LEU A 42 6.08 -9.80 -5.86
C LEU A 42 6.47 -8.56 -6.70
N PHE A 43 7.69 -8.05 -6.56
CA PHE A 43 8.12 -6.79 -7.20
C PHE A 43 8.38 -6.90 -8.71
N ARG A 44 8.22 -8.10 -9.29
CA ARG A 44 8.34 -8.34 -10.73
C ARG A 44 7.00 -8.55 -11.42
N GLN A 45 5.90 -8.55 -10.66
CA GLN A 45 4.57 -8.77 -11.22
C GLN A 45 4.04 -7.50 -11.87
N HIS A 46 3.59 -7.64 -13.12
CA HIS A 46 2.88 -6.57 -13.82
C HIS A 46 1.57 -6.22 -13.11
N SER A 47 1.14 -4.97 -13.24
CA SER A 47 -0.11 -4.47 -12.65
C SER A 47 -0.17 -4.62 -11.13
N THR A 48 0.90 -4.21 -10.45
CA THR A 48 0.99 -4.24 -8.98
C THR A 48 1.14 -2.82 -8.44
N GLN A 49 0.41 -2.49 -7.38
CA GLN A 49 0.55 -1.25 -6.63
C GLN A 49 0.93 -1.55 -5.18
N PHE A 50 1.74 -0.67 -4.59
CA PHE A 50 2.27 -0.81 -3.24
C PHE A 50 1.88 0.39 -2.40
N TYR A 51 1.34 0.13 -1.21
CA TYR A 51 1.02 1.16 -0.23
C TYR A 51 1.71 0.81 1.09
N LEU A 52 2.21 1.83 1.79
CA LEU A 52 2.69 1.68 3.16
C LEU A 52 1.61 2.21 4.09
N VAL A 53 1.27 1.42 5.11
CA VAL A 53 0.19 1.74 6.07
C VAL A 53 0.68 1.43 7.48
N ASP A 54 0.50 2.36 8.39
CA ASP A 54 0.68 2.14 9.82
C ASP A 54 -0.58 1.48 10.39
N VAL A 55 -0.40 0.31 11.02
CA VAL A 55 -1.46 -0.46 11.67
C VAL A 55 -0.94 -0.94 13.02
N HIS A 56 -1.50 -0.42 14.12
CA HIS A 56 -1.14 -0.82 15.49
C HIS A 56 0.37 -0.84 15.76
N ASP A 57 1.07 0.25 15.44
CA ASP A 57 2.53 0.37 15.60
C ASP A 57 3.36 -0.62 14.75
N ALA A 58 2.76 -1.19 13.70
CA ALA A 58 3.41 -2.01 12.70
C ALA A 58 3.31 -1.34 11.33
N LEU A 59 4.43 -1.31 10.60
CA LEU A 59 4.47 -0.81 9.23
C LEU A 59 4.13 -1.96 8.28
N LEU A 60 3.01 -1.83 7.58
CA LEU A 60 2.55 -2.81 6.60
C LEU A 60 2.80 -2.34 5.17
N LEU A 61 3.25 -3.26 4.33
CA LEU A 61 3.18 -3.18 2.89
C LEU A 61 1.87 -3.83 2.43
N VAL A 62 0.96 -3.01 1.90
CA VAL A 62 -0.26 -3.46 1.25
C VAL A 62 0.02 -3.57 -0.24
N THR A 63 -0.08 -4.78 -0.78
CA THR A 63 0.11 -5.04 -2.21
C THR A 63 -1.23 -5.25 -2.87
N ARG A 64 -1.51 -4.46 -3.90
CA ARG A 64 -2.71 -4.56 -4.73
C ARG A 64 -2.35 -5.16 -6.09
N PHE A 65 -3.06 -6.22 -6.47
CA PHE A 65 -2.87 -6.87 -7.75
C PHE A 65 -4.01 -6.54 -8.69
N GLY A 66 -3.66 -6.08 -9.88
CA GLY A 66 -4.59 -5.75 -10.95
C GLY A 66 -4.54 -6.75 -12.09
N ARG A 67 -5.65 -6.87 -12.82
CA ARG A 67 -5.73 -7.55 -14.11
C ARG A 67 -6.36 -6.63 -15.14
N ARG A 68 -5.94 -6.76 -16.39
CA ARG A 68 -6.57 -6.03 -17.50
C ARG A 68 -8.00 -6.53 -17.72
N ARG A 69 -8.97 -5.60 -17.75
CA ARG A 69 -10.36 -5.91 -18.07
C ARG A 69 -10.47 -6.36 -19.52
N SER A 70 -11.24 -7.42 -19.78
CA SER A 70 -11.40 -8.01 -21.11
C SER A 70 -12.18 -7.12 -22.08
N ASN A 71 -13.04 -6.23 -21.56
CA ASN A 71 -14.02 -5.46 -22.31
C ASN A 71 -13.69 -3.95 -22.41
N ALA A 72 -12.56 -3.51 -21.86
CA ALA A 72 -12.15 -2.10 -21.89
C ALA A 72 -10.67 -1.99 -22.28
N SER A 73 -10.39 -1.17 -23.29
CA SER A 73 -9.01 -0.88 -23.71
C SER A 73 -8.28 -0.17 -22.56
N ARG A 74 -7.41 -0.92 -21.88
CA ARG A 74 -6.46 -0.44 -20.84
C ARG A 74 -7.00 -0.28 -19.42
N ALA A 75 -8.27 -0.57 -19.11
CA ALA A 75 -8.71 -0.52 -17.71
C ALA A 75 -8.17 -1.72 -16.90
N LEU A 76 -7.70 -1.49 -15.67
CA LEU A 76 -7.43 -2.55 -14.70
C LEU A 76 -8.63 -2.78 -13.80
N GLU A 77 -8.75 -3.99 -13.29
CA GLU A 77 -9.58 -4.33 -12.15
C GLU A 77 -8.71 -4.90 -11.04
N THR A 78 -9.05 -4.59 -9.79
CA THR A 78 -8.41 -5.18 -8.63
C THR A 78 -8.86 -6.62 -8.48
N VAL A 79 -7.90 -7.53 -8.41
CA VAL A 79 -8.15 -8.96 -8.24
C VAL A 79 -8.03 -9.37 -6.78
N LYS A 80 -7.00 -8.88 -6.10
CA LYS A 80 -6.73 -9.21 -4.71
C LYS A 80 -5.79 -8.22 -4.04
N PHE A 81 -5.74 -8.31 -2.72
CA PHE A 81 -4.73 -7.69 -1.89
C PHE A 81 -3.92 -8.75 -1.14
N GLU A 82 -2.66 -8.45 -0.87
CA GLU A 82 -1.82 -9.18 0.08
C GLU A 82 -1.21 -8.18 1.06
N LEU A 83 -1.06 -8.59 2.31
CA LEU A 83 -0.56 -7.75 3.40
C LEU A 83 0.74 -8.34 3.93
N TYR A 84 1.73 -7.48 4.12
CA TYR A 84 3.04 -7.88 4.64
C TYR A 84 3.47 -6.94 5.76
N GLU A 85 3.75 -7.48 6.93
CA GLU A 85 4.41 -6.74 8.01
C GLU A 85 5.92 -6.62 7.71
N LEU A 86 6.45 -5.40 7.81
CA LEU A 86 7.84 -5.10 7.46
C LEU A 86 8.77 -5.13 8.68
N ASP A 87 9.82 -5.95 8.61
CA ASP A 87 11.00 -5.81 9.45
C ASP A 87 11.98 -4.86 8.75
N VAL A 88 11.86 -3.56 9.05
CA VAL A 88 12.68 -2.51 8.43
C VAL A 88 14.16 -2.60 8.79
N VAL A 89 14.54 -3.38 9.80
CA VAL A 89 15.96 -3.57 10.17
C VAL A 89 16.57 -4.67 9.29
N LYS A 90 15.84 -5.75 9.06
CA LYS A 90 16.33 -6.89 8.27
C LYS A 90 15.97 -6.81 6.79
N GLY A 91 15.05 -5.92 6.41
CA GLY A 91 14.48 -5.87 5.06
C GLY A 91 13.58 -7.07 4.74
N ASN A 92 13.02 -7.73 5.76
CA ASN A 92 12.18 -8.90 5.57
C ASN A 92 10.69 -8.55 5.60
N MET A 93 9.89 -9.39 4.95
CA MET A 93 8.44 -9.25 4.87
C MET A 93 7.77 -10.51 5.43
N LYS A 94 6.81 -10.33 6.33
CA LYS A 94 5.99 -11.43 6.85
C LYS A 94 4.55 -11.25 6.38
N GLU A 95 4.08 -12.18 5.57
CA GLU A 95 2.68 -12.16 5.13
C GLU A 95 1.73 -12.31 6.33
N ILE A 96 0.68 -11.49 6.33
CA ILE A 96 -0.41 -11.56 7.29
C ILE A 96 -1.74 -11.60 6.53
N ASN A 97 -2.76 -12.19 7.15
CA ASN A 97 -4.10 -12.33 6.56
C ASN A 97 -5.21 -11.83 7.48
N ASN A 98 -4.83 -11.17 8.59
CA ASN A 98 -5.75 -10.70 9.60
C ASN A 98 -5.27 -9.36 10.15
N LEU A 99 -6.09 -8.32 9.98
CA LEU A 99 -5.90 -6.98 10.55
C LEU A 99 -6.57 -6.84 11.93
N GLY A 100 -7.25 -7.89 12.42
CA GLY A 100 -8.04 -7.84 13.64
C GLY A 100 -9.13 -6.78 13.55
N ASP A 101 -9.15 -5.89 14.53
CA ASP A 101 -10.09 -4.78 14.60
C ASP A 101 -9.70 -3.59 13.71
N SER A 102 -8.62 -3.67 12.94
CA SER A 102 -8.27 -2.62 11.97
C SER A 102 -8.95 -2.79 10.63
N THR A 103 -9.19 -1.66 9.99
CA THR A 103 -9.61 -1.56 8.60
C THR A 103 -8.67 -0.61 7.87
N ILE A 104 -8.26 -1.00 6.67
CA ILE A 104 -7.39 -0.18 5.81
C ILE A 104 -8.22 0.51 4.72
N PHE A 105 -7.85 1.74 4.40
CA PHE A 105 -8.32 2.48 3.23
C PHE A 105 -7.12 2.79 2.35
N VAL A 106 -7.19 2.44 1.06
CA VAL A 106 -6.15 2.77 0.07
C VAL A 106 -6.72 3.54 -1.11
N GLY A 107 -5.90 4.43 -1.66
CA GLY A 107 -6.23 5.18 -2.86
C GLY A 107 -5.04 6.00 -3.37
N CYS A 108 -5.33 6.98 -4.23
CA CYS A 108 -4.30 7.74 -4.95
C CYS A 108 -3.30 8.47 -4.03
N ASN A 109 -3.70 8.81 -2.80
CA ASN A 109 -2.88 9.53 -1.83
C ASN A 109 -2.09 8.61 -0.87
N GLY A 110 -2.14 7.29 -1.06
CA GLY A 110 -1.54 6.30 -0.17
C GLY A 110 -2.59 5.49 0.59
N GLY A 111 -2.22 5.00 1.77
CA GLY A 111 -3.12 4.23 2.61
C GLY A 111 -3.13 4.70 4.06
N THR A 112 -4.24 4.47 4.74
CA THR A 112 -4.43 4.76 6.17
C THR A 112 -5.19 3.62 6.82
N SER A 113 -5.07 3.47 8.14
CA SER A 113 -5.85 2.52 8.91
C SER A 113 -6.68 3.21 9.98
N ILE A 114 -7.78 2.57 10.35
CA ILE A 114 -8.60 2.99 11.49
C ILE A 114 -8.90 1.79 12.38
N ASP A 115 -9.14 2.08 13.65
CA ASP A 115 -9.77 1.16 14.60
C ASP A 115 -11.27 1.08 14.27
N SER A 116 -11.68 -0.06 13.71
CA SER A 116 -13.04 -0.28 13.22
C SER A 116 -14.08 -0.41 14.34
N THR A 117 -13.65 -0.71 15.58
CA THR A 117 -14.57 -0.81 16.72
C THR A 117 -15.28 0.52 17.01
N LYS A 118 -14.61 1.63 16.69
CA LYS A 118 -15.14 3.00 16.78
C LYS A 118 -16.25 3.30 15.77
N PHE A 119 -16.45 2.43 14.77
CA PHE A 119 -17.41 2.60 13.67
C PHE A 119 -18.31 1.37 13.51
N THR A 120 -18.66 0.74 14.63
CA THR A 120 -19.47 -0.48 14.69
C THR A 120 -20.75 -0.34 13.86
N GLY A 121 -21.00 -1.30 12.96
CA GLY A 121 -22.18 -1.33 12.08
C GLY A 121 -22.05 -0.53 10.78
N VAL A 122 -20.98 0.27 10.62
CA VAL A 122 -20.72 1.06 9.40
C VAL A 122 -19.50 0.53 8.66
N ILE A 123 -18.41 0.27 9.39
CA ILE A 123 -17.15 -0.25 8.84
C ILE A 123 -16.93 -1.68 9.29
N LYS A 124 -16.51 -2.55 8.36
CA LYS A 124 -16.19 -3.94 8.68
C LYS A 124 -14.74 -4.05 9.21
N PRO A 125 -14.50 -4.73 10.35
CA PRO A 125 -13.16 -5.08 10.79
C PRO A 125 -12.49 -6.02 9.78
N ASN A 126 -11.17 -6.08 9.77
CA ASN A 126 -10.41 -6.96 8.89
C ASN A 126 -10.77 -6.83 7.40
N HIS A 127 -10.89 -5.59 6.91
CA HIS A 127 -11.23 -5.27 5.51
C HIS A 127 -10.30 -4.19 4.93
N ILE A 128 -10.24 -4.15 3.59
CA ILE A 128 -9.49 -3.15 2.82
C ILE A 128 -10.48 -2.46 1.89
N TYR A 129 -10.78 -1.20 2.14
CA TYR A 129 -11.57 -0.37 1.23
C TYR A 129 -10.64 0.35 0.26
N PHE A 130 -11.00 0.38 -1.02
CA PHE A 130 -10.14 0.96 -2.05
C PHE A 130 -10.90 1.81 -3.06
N THR A 131 -10.22 2.84 -3.55
CA THR A 131 -10.67 3.65 -4.68
C THR A 131 -10.06 3.17 -6.00
N ASP A 132 -10.55 3.69 -7.12
CA ASP A 132 -9.95 3.43 -8.43
C ASP A 132 -8.79 4.40 -8.68
N ASP A 133 -7.59 4.00 -8.26
CA ASP A 133 -6.34 4.76 -8.39
C ASP A 133 -5.29 4.07 -9.28
N TRP A 134 -5.72 3.30 -10.29
CA TRP A 134 -4.84 2.80 -11.36
C TRP A 134 -4.40 3.93 -12.31
N PHE A 135 -3.59 4.86 -11.77
CA PHE A 135 -3.25 6.16 -12.34
C PHE A 135 -2.79 6.08 -13.80
N ASP A 136 -1.73 5.32 -14.12
CA ASP A 136 -1.14 5.25 -15.47
C ASP A 136 -2.09 4.79 -16.57
N GLN A 137 -3.15 4.07 -16.22
CA GLN A 137 -4.01 3.41 -17.20
C GLN A 137 -5.38 4.10 -17.34
N ASN A 138 -5.82 4.81 -16.30
CA ASN A 138 -7.05 5.58 -16.30
C ASN A 138 -6.94 6.89 -17.11
N TYR A 139 -5.75 7.45 -17.30
CA TYR A 139 -5.53 8.64 -18.16
C TYR A 139 -5.99 8.46 -19.62
N HIS A 140 -6.07 7.22 -20.08
CA HIS A 140 -6.39 6.90 -21.47
C HIS A 140 -7.84 6.48 -21.69
N LEU A 141 -8.69 6.54 -20.66
CA LEU A 141 -10.09 6.13 -20.75
C LEU A 141 -10.99 7.31 -21.14
N GLU A 142 -11.78 7.17 -22.21
CA GLU A 142 -12.67 8.22 -22.74
C GLU A 142 -13.74 8.72 -21.74
N CYS A 143 -14.05 7.93 -20.70
CA CYS A 143 -15.00 8.30 -19.65
C CYS A 143 -14.35 8.51 -18.27
N GLY A 144 -13.02 8.56 -18.20
CA GLY A 144 -12.27 8.53 -16.94
C GLY A 144 -12.24 7.15 -16.27
N GLY A 145 -11.45 7.03 -15.19
CA GLY A 145 -11.45 5.89 -14.26
C GLY A 145 -12.69 5.89 -13.34
N GLY A 146 -12.58 5.29 -12.16
CA GLY A 146 -13.63 5.29 -11.14
C GLY A 146 -14.52 4.03 -11.10
N LYS A 147 -14.20 3.01 -11.89
CA LYS A 147 -14.99 1.76 -12.00
C LYS A 147 -14.41 0.62 -11.16
N ASP A 148 -13.29 0.83 -10.50
CA ASP A 148 -12.58 -0.14 -9.67
C ASP A 148 -12.52 0.30 -8.20
N MET A 149 -13.68 0.30 -7.53
CA MET A 149 -13.80 0.61 -6.11
C MET A 149 -14.46 -0.56 -5.38
N GLY A 150 -14.08 -0.81 -4.14
CA GLY A 150 -14.61 -1.96 -3.39
C GLY A 150 -14.11 -2.07 -1.96
N CYS A 151 -14.46 -3.20 -1.33
CA CYS A 151 -14.08 -3.60 0.03
C CYS A 151 -13.83 -5.10 0.14
#